data_AF-A0A9X1WYW7-F1
#
_entry.id   AF-A0A9X1WYW7-F1
#
_cell.length_a   1.000
_cell.length_b   1.000
_cell.length_c   1.000
_cell.angle_alpha   90.00
_cell.angle_beta   90.00
_cell.angle_gamma   90.00
#
_symmetry.space_group_name_H-M   'P 1'
#
loop_
_entity.id
_entity.type
_entity.pdbx_description
1 polymer ?
#
loop_
_entity_poly.entity_id
_entity_poly.type
_entity_poly.pdbx_seq_one_letter_code
_entity_poly.pdbx_strand_id
1 'polypeptide(L)'
;MNKPCLSFIAFLLFTKFTNGQVYDRHIFIGQQRDSVQALVAAEVQIHYGAGGYLTKVTASTEDYKGKAVAVILCKENVLIEGIEKGLQICTRYVIQNDTVAIIRTQFYNLSLQELIALLRPGRTNVSGYYFDPGYHIYHKIYIDAAGVTTDDQFATVWERLPIGVAENLRLLLKKW
;
A
#
# COMPACT_ATOMS: atom_id res chain seq x y z
N MET A 1 50.51 -38.05 -17.20
CA MET A 1 50.75 -37.15 -16.06
C MET A 1 49.99 -35.85 -16.30
N ASN A 2 49.20 -35.45 -15.30
CA ASN A 2 48.64 -34.13 -14.96
C ASN A 2 47.74 -33.35 -15.95
N LYS A 3 46.45 -33.29 -15.58
CA LYS A 3 45.52 -32.14 -15.68
C LYS A 3 46.08 -30.92 -14.89
N PRO A 4 45.68 -29.62 -15.11
CA PRO A 4 44.27 -29.21 -15.11
C PRO A 4 43.82 -27.99 -15.98
N CYS A 5 42.52 -28.02 -16.29
CA CYS A 5 41.48 -26.99 -16.06
C CYS A 5 41.72 -25.52 -16.50
N LEU A 6 40.90 -25.03 -17.43
CA LEU A 6 40.19 -23.76 -17.25
C LEU A 6 38.98 -23.65 -18.21
N SER A 7 37.79 -23.71 -17.61
CA SER A 7 36.52 -23.30 -18.19
C SER A 7 36.53 -21.82 -18.55
N PHE A 8 35.94 -21.44 -19.69
CA PHE A 8 35.19 -20.18 -19.79
C PHE A 8 34.00 -20.40 -20.71
N ILE A 9 32.89 -20.85 -20.10
CA ILE A 9 31.56 -20.83 -20.70
C ILE A 9 31.18 -19.35 -20.79
N ALA A 10 31.16 -18.81 -22.01
CA ALA A 10 30.56 -17.51 -22.27
C ALA A 10 29.05 -17.65 -22.12
N PHE A 11 28.57 -17.40 -20.90
CA PHE A 11 27.17 -17.24 -20.57
C PHE A 11 26.70 -15.93 -21.21
N LEU A 12 26.18 -16.02 -22.44
CA LEU A 12 25.48 -14.93 -23.12
C LEU A 12 24.18 -14.65 -22.33
N LEU A 13 24.33 -13.80 -21.32
CA LEU A 13 23.26 -13.28 -20.49
C LEU A 13 22.35 -12.40 -21.34
N PHE A 14 21.10 -12.82 -21.40
CA PHE A 14 19.95 -12.09 -21.92
C PHE A 14 19.94 -10.64 -21.42
N THR A 15 20.15 -9.67 -22.31
CA THR A 15 19.64 -8.31 -22.11
C THR A 15 18.48 -8.11 -23.06
N LYS A 16 17.31 -8.67 -22.71
CA LYS A 16 16.06 -8.14 -23.23
C LYS A 16 15.88 -6.76 -22.60
N PHE A 17 16.24 -5.73 -23.36
CA PHE A 17 15.70 -4.39 -23.16
C PHE A 17 14.20 -4.47 -23.43
N THR A 18 13.41 -4.80 -22.41
CA THR A 18 12.01 -4.41 -22.41
C THR A 18 11.97 -2.95 -22.03
N ASN A 19 11.67 -2.11 -23.03
CA ASN A 19 11.22 -0.74 -22.84
C ASN A 19 10.18 -0.72 -21.72
N GLY A 20 10.63 -0.34 -20.53
CA GLY A 20 9.79 -0.23 -19.35
C GLY A 20 8.81 0.90 -19.61
N GLN A 21 7.60 0.54 -20.06
CA GLN A 21 6.45 1.38 -19.85
C GLN A 21 6.49 1.81 -18.38
N VAL A 22 6.29 3.10 -18.14
CA VAL A 22 6.11 3.62 -16.79
C VAL A 22 4.81 2.97 -16.28
N TYR A 23 4.95 1.78 -15.71
CA TYR A 23 3.89 1.11 -14.99
C TYR A 23 3.43 2.09 -13.93
N ASP A 24 2.14 2.37 -13.93
CA ASP A 24 1.46 3.04 -12.85
C ASP A 24 2.00 2.49 -11.52
N ARG A 25 2.73 3.32 -10.76
CA ARG A 25 3.52 2.88 -9.59
C ARG A 25 2.65 2.69 -8.35
N HIS A 26 1.35 2.55 -8.54
CA HIS A 26 0.42 2.35 -7.47
C HIS A 26 0.38 0.89 -7.03
N ILE A 27 0.57 0.67 -5.74
CA ILE A 27 0.35 -0.64 -5.11
C ILE A 27 -1.13 -0.80 -4.80
N PHE A 28 -1.71 -1.96 -5.14
CA PHE A 28 -3.14 -2.24 -4.98
C PHE A 28 -3.41 -3.61 -4.36
N ILE A 29 -4.63 -3.81 -3.87
CA ILE A 29 -5.07 -5.06 -3.24
C ILE A 29 -5.13 -6.19 -4.28
N GLY A 30 -4.57 -7.35 -3.94
CA GLY A 30 -4.40 -8.49 -4.83
C GLY A 30 -3.07 -8.52 -5.58
N GLN A 31 -2.26 -7.46 -5.49
CA GLN A 31 -0.93 -7.44 -6.10
C GLN A 31 0.02 -8.44 -5.42
N GLN A 32 0.89 -9.07 -6.21
CA GLN A 32 1.87 -10.06 -5.74
C GLN A 32 2.93 -9.42 -4.83
N ARG A 33 3.29 -10.13 -3.74
CA ARG A 33 4.28 -9.68 -2.75
C ARG A 33 5.56 -9.19 -3.40
N ASP A 34 6.15 -10.00 -4.28
CA ASP A 34 7.48 -9.73 -4.81
C ASP A 34 7.47 -8.45 -5.67
N SER A 35 6.36 -8.20 -6.38
CA SER A 35 6.13 -6.94 -7.10
C SER A 35 6.03 -5.75 -6.14
N VAL A 36 5.37 -5.91 -5.00
CA VAL A 36 5.25 -4.85 -3.98
C VAL A 36 6.60 -4.54 -3.36
N GLN A 37 7.38 -5.56 -3.01
CA GLN A 37 8.75 -5.39 -2.50
C GLN A 37 9.62 -4.61 -3.50
N ALA A 38 9.54 -4.96 -4.79
CA ALA A 38 10.29 -4.27 -5.84
C ALA A 38 9.87 -2.79 -5.99
N LEU A 39 8.57 -2.49 -5.95
CA LEU A 39 8.07 -1.12 -6.05
C LEU A 39 8.48 -0.27 -4.83
N VAL A 40 8.35 -0.81 -3.63
CA VAL A 40 8.77 -0.14 -2.39
C VAL A 40 10.29 0.12 -2.40
N ALA A 41 11.09 -0.87 -2.79
CA ALA A 41 12.54 -0.70 -2.92
C ALA A 41 12.92 0.36 -3.96
N ALA A 42 12.24 0.38 -5.10
CA ALA A 42 12.45 1.38 -6.14
C ALA A 42 12.11 2.79 -5.63
N GLU A 43 11.00 2.94 -4.89
CA GLU A 43 10.61 4.23 -4.32
C GLU A 43 11.62 4.77 -3.31
N VAL A 44 12.14 3.90 -2.44
CA VAL A 44 13.23 4.24 -1.51
C VAL A 44 14.46 4.70 -2.29
N GLN A 45 14.89 3.94 -3.31
CA GLN A 45 16.09 4.25 -4.10
C GLN A 45 15.99 5.59 -4.81
N ILE A 46 14.81 5.94 -5.34
CA ILE A 46 14.57 7.23 -6.00
C ILE A 46 14.78 8.39 -5.03
N HIS A 47 14.27 8.26 -3.79
CA HIS A 47 14.41 9.32 -2.79
C HIS A 47 15.84 9.43 -2.24
N TYR A 48 16.56 8.32 -2.08
CA TYR A 48 17.98 8.36 -1.72
C TYR A 48 18.85 8.98 -2.82
N GLY A 49 18.57 8.70 -4.10
CA GLY A 49 19.33 9.23 -5.24
C GLY A 49 19.06 10.70 -5.57
N ALA A 50 17.97 11.27 -5.06
CA ALA A 50 17.53 12.62 -5.40
C ALA A 50 18.21 13.77 -4.61
N GLY A 51 19.20 13.47 -3.75
CA GLY A 51 20.16 14.46 -3.22
C GLY A 51 19.64 15.67 -2.42
N GLY A 52 18.34 15.80 -2.16
CA GLY A 52 17.82 17.03 -1.52
C GLY A 52 16.33 17.10 -1.16
N TYR A 53 15.57 16.00 -1.15
CA TYR A 53 14.18 16.08 -0.72
C TYR A 53 14.04 16.17 0.81
N LEU A 54 13.21 17.11 1.29
CA LEU A 54 12.82 17.27 2.71
C LEU A 54 12.11 16.02 3.28
N THR A 55 11.62 15.15 2.41
CA THR A 55 10.91 13.91 2.76
C THR A 55 11.90 12.76 2.88
N LYS A 56 12.03 12.22 4.09
CA LYS A 56 12.78 10.99 4.35
C LYS A 56 11.89 9.78 4.09
N VAL A 57 12.41 8.81 3.35
CA VAL A 57 11.68 7.59 2.97
C VAL A 57 12.45 6.37 3.44
N THR A 58 11.76 5.45 4.12
CA THR A 58 12.33 4.21 4.66
C THR A 58 11.40 3.04 4.38
N ALA A 59 11.96 1.85 4.24
CA ALA A 59 11.18 0.64 4.07
C ALA A 59 11.67 -0.49 4.99
N SER A 60 10.75 -1.35 5.36
CA SER A 60 11.04 -2.57 6.11
C SER A 60 10.10 -3.69 5.67
N THR A 61 10.40 -4.91 6.12
CA THR A 61 9.55 -6.07 5.93
C THR A 61 9.31 -6.73 7.27
N GLU A 62 8.11 -7.27 7.46
CA GLU A 62 7.82 -8.11 8.61
C GLU A 62 7.68 -9.54 8.17
N ASP A 63 8.40 -10.44 8.84
CA ASP A 63 8.47 -11.85 8.52
C ASP A 63 7.82 -12.72 9.58
N TYR A 64 7.08 -13.73 9.13
CA TYR A 64 6.60 -14.80 9.98
C TYR A 64 6.98 -16.15 9.36
N LYS A 65 7.77 -16.95 10.08
CA LYS A 65 8.26 -18.26 9.62
C LYS A 65 8.96 -18.20 8.25
N GLY A 66 9.78 -17.17 8.03
CA GLY A 66 10.55 -16.99 6.79
C GLY A 66 9.71 -16.55 5.58
N LYS A 67 8.48 -16.08 5.80
CA LYS A 67 7.65 -15.46 4.76
C LYS A 67 7.31 -14.04 5.17
N ALA A 68 7.52 -13.07 4.28
CA ALA A 68 7.09 -11.71 4.54
C ALA A 68 5.56 -11.66 4.58
N VAL A 69 5.05 -11.23 5.73
CA VAL A 69 3.62 -11.02 6.02
C VAL A 69 3.24 -9.55 5.91
N ALA A 70 4.22 -8.65 5.84
CA ALA A 70 4.00 -7.27 5.44
C ALA A 70 5.23 -6.66 4.79
N VAL A 71 4.99 -5.71 3.88
CA VAL A 71 5.98 -4.74 3.41
C VAL A 71 5.55 -3.37 3.91
N ILE A 72 6.47 -2.60 4.48
CA ILE A 72 6.18 -1.31 5.11
C ILE A 72 7.00 -0.24 4.42
N LEU A 73 6.37 0.88 4.10
CA LEU A 73 6.96 2.09 3.56
C LEU A 73 6.57 3.26 4.46
N CYS A 74 7.56 3.91 5.07
CA CYS A 74 7.35 5.08 5.90
C CYS A 74 7.97 6.32 5.25
N LYS A 75 7.22 7.42 5.26
CA LYS A 75 7.60 8.73 4.73
C LYS A 75 7.46 9.77 5.83
N GLU A 76 8.45 10.64 5.99
CA GLU A 76 8.43 11.77 6.92
C GLU A 76 8.27 13.08 6.15
N ASN A 77 7.69 14.11 6.77
CA ASN A 77 7.46 15.43 6.15
C ASN A 77 6.65 15.38 4.84
N VAL A 78 5.64 14.52 4.76
CA VAL A 78 4.71 14.47 3.64
C VAL A 78 3.75 15.66 3.73
N LEU A 79 3.68 16.46 2.67
CA LEU A 79 2.72 17.55 2.55
C LEU A 79 1.47 17.03 1.82
N ILE A 80 0.30 17.24 2.41
CA ILE A 80 -0.99 16.91 1.79
C ILE A 80 -1.74 18.23 1.58
N GLU A 81 -2.32 18.41 0.39
CA GLU A 81 -3.16 19.57 0.11
C GLU A 81 -4.29 19.70 1.15
N GLY A 82 -4.47 20.90 1.69
CA GLY A 82 -5.43 21.15 2.78
C GLY A 82 -4.92 20.84 4.19
N ILE A 83 -3.67 20.38 4.35
CA ILE A 83 -3.01 20.16 5.64
C ILE A 83 -1.74 21.01 5.73
N GLU A 84 -1.74 22.02 6.60
CA GLU A 84 -0.64 23.00 6.75
C GLU A 84 0.54 22.49 7.62
N LYS A 85 0.72 21.17 7.71
CA LYS A 85 1.78 20.53 8.51
C LYS A 85 2.37 19.33 7.76
N GLY A 86 3.66 19.08 7.97
CA GLY A 86 4.31 17.86 7.52
C GLY A 86 3.79 16.65 8.29
N LEU A 87 3.38 15.62 7.57
CA LEU A 87 2.90 14.37 8.15
C LEU A 87 4.00 13.30 8.10
N GLN A 88 3.99 12.43 9.10
CA GLN A 88 4.67 11.14 9.00
C GLN A 88 3.62 10.10 8.66
N ILE A 89 3.84 9.37 7.56
CA ILE A 89 2.89 8.41 7.01
C ILE A 89 3.61 7.08 6.88
N CYS A 90 3.05 6.03 7.47
CA CYS A 90 3.53 4.67 7.28
C CYS A 90 2.44 3.84 6.62
N THR A 91 2.71 3.36 5.41
CA THR A 91 1.85 2.43 4.70
C THR A 91 2.40 1.02 4.84
N ARG A 92 1.54 0.13 5.29
CA ARG A 92 1.80 -1.29 5.51
C ARG A 92 0.93 -2.10 4.56
N TYR A 93 1.58 -2.78 3.62
CA TYR A 93 0.97 -3.71 2.69
C TYR A 93 0.93 -5.09 3.35
N VAL A 94 -0.22 -5.46 3.93
CA VAL A 94 -0.40 -6.74 4.63
C VAL A 94 -0.59 -7.84 3.59
N ILE A 95 0.23 -8.88 3.67
CA ILE A 95 0.28 -9.96 2.69
C ILE A 95 -0.40 -11.20 3.24
N GLN A 96 -1.29 -11.79 2.44
CA GLN A 96 -1.90 -13.09 2.68
C GLN A 96 -1.91 -13.89 1.38
N ASN A 97 -1.54 -15.17 1.45
CA ASN A 97 -1.46 -16.04 0.27
C ASN A 97 -0.67 -15.39 -0.88
N ASP A 98 0.48 -14.80 -0.54
CA ASP A 98 1.42 -14.15 -1.46
C ASP A 98 0.92 -12.87 -2.15
N THR A 99 -0.26 -12.38 -1.80
CA THR A 99 -0.81 -11.13 -2.36
C THR A 99 -1.19 -10.14 -1.27
N VAL A 100 -1.25 -8.85 -1.62
CA VAL A 100 -1.73 -7.80 -0.72
C VAL A 100 -3.20 -8.02 -0.40
N ALA A 101 -3.52 -8.21 0.87
CA ALA A 101 -4.90 -8.36 1.33
C ALA A 101 -5.47 -7.06 1.88
N ILE A 102 -4.63 -6.24 2.51
CA ILE A 102 -5.00 -4.99 3.17
C ILE A 102 -3.89 -3.97 2.92
N ILE A 103 -4.26 -2.72 2.65
CA ILE A 103 -3.35 -1.59 2.66
C ILE A 103 -3.70 -0.75 3.89
N ARG A 104 -2.86 -0.79 4.92
CA ARG A 104 -3.02 -0.01 6.15
C ARG A 104 -2.14 1.23 6.08
N THR A 105 -2.71 2.41 6.23
CA THR A 105 -1.94 3.66 6.30
C THR A 105 -2.14 4.33 7.64
N GLN A 106 -1.05 4.54 8.35
CA GLN A 106 -1.01 5.24 9.63
C GLN A 106 -0.50 6.66 9.42
N PHE A 107 -1.24 7.64 9.94
CA PHE A 107 -0.96 9.06 9.82
C PHE A 107 -0.58 9.63 11.19
N TYR A 108 0.71 9.76 11.43
CA TYR A 108 1.23 10.38 12.64
C TYR A 108 1.01 11.90 12.56
N ASN A 109 0.49 12.47 13.66
CA ASN A 109 0.14 13.88 13.79
C ASN A 109 -1.04 14.36 12.93
N LEU A 110 -1.88 13.45 12.44
CA LEU A 110 -3.15 13.76 11.81
C LEU A 110 -4.30 13.29 12.71
N SER A 111 -5.30 14.12 12.95
CA SER A 111 -6.49 13.73 13.70
C SER A 111 -7.45 12.89 12.85
N LEU A 112 -8.31 12.12 13.51
CA LEU A 112 -9.34 11.33 12.83
C LEU A 112 -10.28 12.22 11.99
N GLN A 113 -10.64 13.40 12.50
CA GLN A 113 -11.52 14.33 11.81
C GLN A 113 -10.88 14.91 10.56
N GLU A 114 -9.59 15.29 10.63
CA GLU A 114 -8.82 15.75 9.47
C GLU A 114 -8.76 14.65 8.40
N LEU A 115 -8.44 13.40 8.78
CA LEU A 115 -8.38 12.30 7.82
C LEU A 115 -9.75 12.00 7.17
N ILE A 116 -10.83 12.01 7.96
CA ILE A 116 -12.18 11.84 7.43
C ILE A 116 -12.52 12.96 6.45
N ALA A 117 -12.15 14.21 6.74
CA ALA A 117 -12.39 15.34 5.85
C ALA A 117 -11.65 15.19 4.52
N LEU A 118 -10.41 14.68 4.55
CA LEU A 118 -9.61 14.40 3.35
C LEU A 118 -10.19 13.27 2.49
N LEU A 119 -10.66 12.19 3.13
CA LEU A 119 -11.08 10.97 2.42
C LEU A 119 -12.56 10.94 2.01
N ARG A 120 -13.42 11.75 2.64
CA ARG A 120 -14.87 11.74 2.38
C ARG A 120 -15.26 12.18 0.97
N PRO A 121 -14.66 13.21 0.34
CA PRO A 121 -15.06 13.63 -0.99
C PRO A 121 -15.03 12.46 -1.99
N GLY A 122 -16.15 12.21 -2.66
CA GLY A 122 -16.29 11.13 -3.63
C GLY A 122 -16.46 9.72 -3.05
N ARG A 123 -16.67 9.55 -1.74
CA ARG A 123 -16.90 8.25 -1.11
C ARG A 123 -18.27 8.13 -0.46
N THR A 124 -18.87 6.94 -0.55
CA THR A 124 -20.15 6.61 0.10
C THR A 124 -19.87 6.05 1.50
N ASN A 125 -20.35 6.73 2.55
CA ASN A 125 -20.24 6.22 3.91
C ASN A 125 -21.45 5.35 4.29
N VAL A 126 -21.20 4.10 4.65
CA VAL A 126 -22.19 3.19 5.22
C VAL A 126 -21.71 2.75 6.60
N SER A 127 -22.29 3.32 7.65
CA SER A 127 -22.01 2.93 9.05
C SER A 127 -20.51 2.95 9.42
N GLY A 128 -19.74 3.92 8.90
CA GLY A 128 -18.30 4.05 9.15
C GLY A 128 -17.40 3.31 8.16
N TYR A 129 -17.97 2.73 7.11
CA TYR A 129 -17.25 2.12 5.99
C TYR A 129 -17.37 3.05 4.78
N TYR A 130 -16.24 3.52 4.27
CA TYR A 130 -16.19 4.50 3.19
C TYR A 130 -15.86 3.79 1.88
N PHE A 131 -16.88 3.59 1.05
CA PHE A 131 -16.77 2.91 -0.24
C PHE A 131 -16.38 3.88 -1.35
N ASP A 132 -15.56 3.40 -2.27
CA ASP A 132 -15.30 4.10 -3.54
C ASP A 132 -16.56 4.12 -4.43
N PRO A 133 -16.63 4.97 -5.47
CA PRO A 133 -17.80 5.06 -6.35
C PRO A 133 -18.22 3.74 -7.01
N GLY A 134 -17.28 2.82 -7.24
CA GLY A 134 -17.52 1.50 -7.82
C GLY A 134 -17.84 0.40 -6.79
N TYR A 135 -17.76 0.71 -5.49
CA TYR A 135 -17.88 -0.23 -4.38
C TYR A 135 -16.92 -1.43 -4.46
N HIS A 136 -15.80 -1.29 -5.17
CA HIS A 136 -14.76 -2.31 -5.28
C HIS A 136 -13.84 -2.31 -4.07
N ILE A 137 -13.69 -1.14 -3.45
CA ILE A 137 -12.83 -0.90 -2.30
C ILE A 137 -13.64 -0.23 -1.21
N TYR A 138 -13.36 -0.59 0.05
CA TYR A 138 -13.80 0.20 1.19
C TYR A 138 -12.68 0.51 2.15
N HIS A 139 -12.85 1.61 2.87
CA HIS A 139 -11.93 2.11 3.87
C HIS A 139 -12.57 2.07 5.25
N LYS A 140 -11.79 1.65 6.24
CA LYS A 140 -12.12 1.79 7.67
C LYS A 140 -11.16 2.79 8.28
N ILE A 141 -11.70 3.91 8.73
CA ILE A 141 -10.92 4.99 9.34
C ILE A 141 -11.16 4.99 10.85
N TYR A 142 -10.11 4.88 11.64
CA TYR A 142 -10.19 4.76 13.10
C TYR A 142 -8.89 5.21 13.79
N ILE A 143 -8.92 5.31 15.12
CA ILE A 143 -7.71 5.43 15.94
C ILE A 143 -7.31 4.02 16.39
N ASP A 144 -6.10 3.60 16.07
CA ASP A 144 -5.61 2.28 16.44
C ASP A 144 -5.24 2.17 17.93
N ALA A 145 -4.82 0.98 18.36
CA ALA A 145 -4.45 0.72 19.75
C ALA A 145 -3.22 1.53 20.22
N ALA A 146 -2.43 2.07 19.30
CA ALA A 146 -1.29 2.94 19.60
C ALA A 146 -1.68 4.43 19.63
N GLY A 147 -2.97 4.76 19.44
CA GLY A 147 -3.45 6.14 19.41
C GLY A 147 -3.19 6.82 18.06
N VAL A 148 -2.87 6.07 17.01
CA VAL A 148 -2.53 6.63 15.69
C VAL A 148 -3.75 6.57 14.76
N THR A 149 -4.02 7.68 14.09
CA THR A 149 -5.06 7.75 13.07
C THR A 149 -4.70 6.84 11.90
N THR A 150 -5.59 5.91 11.58
CA THR A 150 -5.34 4.81 10.66
C THR A 150 -6.46 4.69 9.64
N ASP A 151 -6.10 4.46 8.38
CA ASP A 151 -6.97 4.05 7.28
C ASP A 151 -6.60 2.64 6.83
N ASP A 152 -7.51 1.69 7.02
CA ASP A 152 -7.40 0.37 6.43
C ASP A 152 -8.26 0.27 5.17
N GLN A 153 -7.61 0.00 4.05
CA GLN A 153 -8.22 -0.25 2.76
C GLN A 153 -8.39 -1.76 2.53
N PHE A 154 -9.58 -2.16 2.07
CA PHE A 154 -9.96 -3.54 1.78
C PHE A 154 -10.62 -3.66 0.42
N ALA A 155 -10.48 -4.82 -0.22
CA ALA A 155 -11.37 -5.21 -1.31
C ALA A 155 -12.76 -5.52 -0.75
N THR A 156 -13.79 -5.04 -1.43
CA THR A 156 -15.17 -5.35 -1.07
C THR A 156 -15.47 -6.80 -1.40
N VAL A 157 -15.69 -7.59 -0.36
CA VAL A 157 -16.20 -8.97 -0.44
C VAL A 157 -17.47 -9.01 0.40
N TRP A 158 -18.61 -9.18 -0.25
CA TRP A 158 -19.94 -9.04 0.37
C TRP A 158 -20.11 -9.93 1.60
N GLU A 159 -19.57 -11.14 1.55
CA GLU A 159 -19.64 -12.15 2.60
C GLU A 159 -18.78 -11.79 3.83
N ARG A 160 -17.84 -10.86 3.68
CA ARG A 160 -16.94 -10.41 4.76
C ARG A 160 -17.39 -9.09 5.38
N LEU A 161 -18.36 -8.39 4.78
CA LEU A 161 -18.91 -7.18 5.35
C LEU A 161 -19.78 -7.52 6.57
N PRO A 162 -19.80 -6.66 7.60
CA PRO A 162 -20.78 -6.78 8.67
C PRO A 162 -22.21 -6.75 8.09
N ILE A 163 -23.11 -7.59 8.63
CA ILE A 163 -24.47 -7.78 8.09
C ILE A 163 -25.18 -6.44 7.85
N GLY A 164 -25.20 -5.54 8.84
CA GLY A 164 -25.86 -4.24 8.70
C GLY A 164 -25.22 -3.32 7.64
N VAL A 165 -23.91 -3.44 7.40
CA VAL A 165 -23.24 -2.68 6.33
C VAL A 165 -23.65 -3.23 4.97
N ALA A 166 -23.63 -4.56 4.82
CA ALA A 166 -24.01 -5.22 3.57
C ALA A 166 -25.48 -4.96 3.19
N GLU A 167 -26.40 -5.00 4.16
CA GLU A 167 -27.81 -4.72 3.95
C GLU A 167 -28.06 -3.27 3.52
N ASN A 168 -27.48 -2.31 4.25
CA ASN A 168 -27.60 -0.89 3.91
C ASN A 168 -27.01 -0.60 2.53
N LEU A 169 -25.87 -1.20 2.21
CA LEU A 169 -25.25 -1.02 0.91
C LEU A 169 -26.10 -1.61 -0.22
N ARG A 170 -26.70 -2.79 -0.04
CA ARG A 170 -27.67 -3.36 -1.01
C ARG A 170 -28.88 -2.46 -1.24
N LEU A 171 -29.41 -1.84 -0.19
CA LEU A 171 -30.53 -0.91 -0.29
C LEU A 171 -30.18 0.34 -1.09
N LEU A 172 -28.94 0.83 -0.97
CA LEU A 172 -28.45 1.95 -1.77
C LEU A 172 -28.30 1.57 -3.25
N LEU A 173 -27.74 0.41 -3.55
CA LEU A 173 -27.52 -0.05 -4.92
C LEU A 173 -28.82 -0.36 -5.68
N LYS A 174 -29.86 -0.83 -5.00
CA LYS A 174 -31.17 -1.10 -5.62
C LYS A 174 -31.95 0.16 -6.03
N LYS A 175 -31.54 1.33 -5.59
CA LYS A 175 -32.19 2.61 -5.94
C LYS A 175 -31.71 3.18 -7.29
N TRP A 176 -30.81 2.48 -7.96
CA TRP A 176 -30.24 2.78 -9.27
C TRP A 176 -30.51 1.62 -10.23
#